data_AF-A0A1Y5IEF6-F1
#
_entry.id   AF-A0A1Y5IEF6-F1
#
_cell.length_a   1.000
_cell.length_b   1.000
_cell.length_c   1.000
_cell.angle_alpha   90.00
_cell.angle_beta   90.00
_cell.angle_gamma   90.00
#
_symmetry.space_group_name_H-M   'P 1'
#
loop_
_entity.id
_entity.type
_entity.pdbx_description
1 polymer ?
#
loop_
_entity_poly.entity_id
_entity_poly.type
_entity_poly.pdbx_seq_one_letter_code
_entity_poly.pdbx_strand_id
1 'polypeptide(L)'
;MHVRRYDYCRIQSSLLEAGHVERVITELDSSLMLDLALGRACFVWDYGSRDVVKGKGNPRALWYGLEFVRYALRKEWFPGTEVAEKAIAVTRGKRVDQDFDRKLTMLDRSTKRKIRYYRQFIPESVSDVRLIGVYRATTHDDDTEFYRSVLHANELTNELFTSDAPPSPRYEAETIEAIERLGKGEFNLYFSGAEEPAWLNQKAR
;
A
#
# COMPACT_ATOMS: atom_id res chain seq x y z
N MET A 1 15.89 -1.27 -11.99
CA MET A 1 14.64 -1.17 -11.19
C MET A 1 13.49 -1.49 -12.14
N HIS A 2 12.52 -2.33 -11.75
CA HIS A 2 11.40 -2.75 -12.64
C HIS A 2 10.28 -1.70 -12.73
N VAL A 3 10.41 -0.59 -12.02
CA VAL A 3 9.46 0.51 -11.95
C VAL A 3 10.09 1.72 -12.64
N ARG A 4 9.40 2.28 -13.64
CA ARG A 4 9.89 3.42 -14.45
C ARG A 4 9.27 4.75 -14.05
N ARG A 5 8.17 4.73 -13.29
CA ARG A 5 7.51 5.90 -12.72
C ARG A 5 7.03 5.54 -11.32
N TYR A 6 7.42 6.33 -10.35
CA TYR A 6 7.13 6.09 -8.96
C TYR A 6 7.08 7.42 -8.21
N ASP A 7 6.33 7.43 -7.12
CA ASP A 7 6.32 8.52 -6.15
C ASP A 7 6.83 7.98 -4.81
N TYR A 8 7.43 8.85 -4.01
CA TYR A 8 7.90 8.47 -2.69
C TYR A 8 6.75 8.56 -1.68
N CYS A 9 6.55 7.50 -0.92
CA CYS A 9 5.69 7.52 0.26
C CYS A 9 6.49 7.02 1.47
N ARG A 10 6.16 7.54 2.65
CA ARG A 10 6.85 7.20 3.89
C ARG A 10 5.94 6.40 4.82
N ILE A 11 6.28 5.13 5.02
CA ILE A 11 5.60 4.24 5.98
C ILE A 11 6.67 3.62 6.87
N GLN A 12 6.89 4.19 8.04
CA GLN A 12 8.02 3.80 8.89
C GLN A 12 7.67 2.64 9.83
N SER A 13 8.46 1.57 9.78
CA SER A 13 8.38 0.46 10.73
C SER A 13 8.62 0.91 12.18
N SER A 14 9.51 1.88 12.42
CA SER A 14 9.81 2.41 13.76
C SER A 14 8.62 3.13 14.41
N LEU A 15 7.83 3.88 13.64
CA LEU A 15 6.59 4.47 14.15
C LEU A 15 5.58 3.38 14.52
N LEU A 16 5.49 2.34 13.71
CA LEU A 16 4.60 1.20 13.95
C LEU A 16 5.04 0.38 15.18
N GLU A 17 6.35 0.22 15.41
CA GLU A 17 6.91 -0.41 16.62
C GLU A 17 6.55 0.37 17.89
N ALA A 18 6.60 1.71 17.83
CA ALA A 18 6.19 2.59 18.91
C ALA A 18 4.66 2.75 19.04
N GLY A 19 3.87 2.10 18.18
CA GLY A 19 2.40 2.17 18.19
C GLY A 19 1.81 3.47 17.61
N HIS A 20 2.61 4.32 16.96
CA HIS A 20 2.20 5.60 16.38
C HIS A 20 1.55 5.46 15.01
N VAL A 21 0.47 4.68 14.92
CA VAL A 21 -0.29 4.45 13.66
C VAL A 21 -0.90 5.73 13.08
N GLU A 22 -1.25 6.69 13.95
CA GLU A 22 -1.74 7.99 13.51
C GLU A 22 -0.69 8.76 12.71
N ARG A 23 0.56 8.75 13.16
CA ARG A 23 1.65 9.44 12.46
C ARG A 23 1.86 8.87 11.07
N VAL A 24 1.67 7.57 10.89
CA VAL A 24 1.70 6.92 9.56
C VAL A 24 0.64 7.55 8.64
N ILE A 25 -0.60 7.72 9.10
CA ILE A 25 -1.66 8.40 8.31
C ILE A 25 -1.28 9.84 7.99
N THR A 26 -0.73 10.58 8.97
CA THR A 26 -0.35 11.98 8.75
C THR A 26 0.78 12.13 7.73
N GLU A 27 1.68 11.15 7.64
CA GLU A 27 2.81 11.13 6.70
C GLU A 27 2.44 10.58 5.31
N LEU A 28 1.23 10.04 5.11
CA LEU A 28 0.78 9.61 3.78
C LEU A 28 0.76 10.77 2.78
N ASP A 29 1.35 10.51 1.61
CA ASP A 29 1.42 11.47 0.53
C ASP A 29 0.04 11.77 -0.07
N SER A 30 -0.15 13.01 -0.51
CA SER A 30 -1.44 13.45 -1.07
C SER A 30 -1.73 12.80 -2.42
N SER A 31 -0.70 12.53 -3.22
CA SER A 31 -0.82 11.88 -4.52
C SER A 31 -1.29 10.44 -4.36
N LEU A 32 -0.70 9.70 -3.40
CA LEU A 32 -1.16 8.36 -3.03
C LEU A 32 -2.64 8.35 -2.62
N MET A 33 -3.03 9.28 -1.74
CA MET A 33 -4.41 9.37 -1.25
C MET A 33 -5.40 9.68 -2.39
N LEU A 34 -5.02 10.57 -3.30
CA LEU A 34 -5.86 10.93 -4.45
C LEU A 34 -5.95 9.80 -5.46
N ASP A 35 -4.84 9.13 -5.79
CA ASP A 35 -4.82 8.01 -6.73
C ASP A 35 -5.68 6.84 -6.21
N LEU A 36 -5.57 6.51 -4.93
CA LEU A 36 -6.42 5.51 -4.29
C LEU A 36 -7.91 5.91 -4.32
N ALA A 37 -8.23 7.19 -4.04
CA ALA A 37 -9.61 7.67 -4.07
C ALA A 37 -10.22 7.60 -5.47
N LEU A 38 -9.42 7.88 -6.51
CA LEU A 38 -9.81 7.73 -7.91
C LEU A 38 -9.90 6.27 -8.37
N GLY A 39 -9.68 5.30 -7.48
CA GLY A 39 -9.77 3.86 -7.75
C GLY A 39 -8.54 3.26 -8.41
N ARG A 40 -7.42 3.99 -8.50
CA ARG A 40 -6.19 3.45 -9.06
C ARG A 40 -5.56 2.45 -8.08
N ALA A 41 -4.97 1.40 -8.63
CA ALA A 41 -4.10 0.54 -7.87
C ALA A 41 -2.81 1.29 -7.51
N CYS A 42 -2.41 1.22 -6.25
CA CYS A 42 -1.16 1.78 -5.77
C CYS A 42 -0.29 0.67 -5.20
N PHE A 43 0.87 0.45 -5.83
CA PHE A 43 1.86 -0.54 -5.41
C PHE A 43 2.93 0.14 -4.56
N VAL A 44 3.02 -0.21 -3.29
CA VAL A 44 4.02 0.29 -2.36
C VAL A 44 5.16 -0.70 -2.27
N TRP A 45 6.33 -0.29 -2.74
CA TRP A 45 7.51 -1.13 -2.85
C TRP A 45 8.39 -1.01 -1.60
N ASP A 46 8.69 -2.14 -0.96
CA ASP A 46 9.61 -2.24 0.17
C ASP A 46 10.73 -3.24 -0.14
N TYR A 47 11.91 -2.69 -0.41
CA TYR A 47 13.11 -3.49 -0.68
C TYR A 47 13.91 -3.79 0.61
N GLY A 48 13.50 -3.31 1.78
CA GLY A 48 14.27 -3.38 3.03
C GLY A 48 14.05 -4.67 3.86
N SER A 49 13.40 -5.70 3.31
CA SER A 49 12.91 -6.79 4.16
C SER A 49 13.98 -7.83 4.51
N ARG A 50 14.70 -7.62 5.61
CA ARG A 50 15.52 -8.68 6.23
C ARG A 50 14.69 -9.81 6.81
N ASP A 51 13.43 -9.53 7.17
CA ASP A 51 12.52 -10.54 7.71
C ASP A 51 12.19 -11.61 6.67
N VAL A 52 12.22 -11.28 5.37
CA VAL A 52 12.14 -12.30 4.30
C VAL A 52 13.36 -13.21 4.32
N VAL A 53 14.56 -12.63 4.39
CA VAL A 53 15.82 -13.40 4.44
C VAL A 53 15.89 -14.29 5.68
N LYS A 54 15.34 -13.83 6.80
CA LYS A 54 15.35 -14.52 8.10
C LYS A 54 14.16 -15.49 8.28
N GLY A 55 13.31 -15.68 7.27
CA GLY A 55 12.10 -16.51 7.38
C GLY A 55 11.04 -15.98 8.36
N LYS A 56 11.13 -14.70 8.75
CA LYS A 56 10.22 -14.01 9.71
C LYS A 56 9.02 -13.35 9.04
N GLY A 57 8.92 -13.44 7.71
CA GLY A 57 7.77 -12.99 6.93
C GLY A 57 7.96 -11.61 6.29
N ASN A 58 6.84 -10.98 5.97
CA ASN A 58 6.75 -9.69 5.31
C ASN A 58 7.21 -8.51 6.21
N PRO A 59 7.61 -7.36 5.63
CA PRO A 59 7.98 -6.17 6.39
C PRO A 59 6.84 -5.61 7.25
N ARG A 60 7.17 -5.06 8.43
CA ARG A 60 6.21 -4.40 9.34
C ARG A 60 5.49 -3.21 8.70
N ALA A 61 6.19 -2.44 7.89
CA ALA A 61 5.59 -1.36 7.11
C ALA A 61 4.42 -1.86 6.25
N LEU A 62 4.51 -3.07 5.70
CA LEU A 62 3.44 -3.68 4.92
C LEU A 62 2.40 -4.36 5.82
N TRP A 63 2.80 -5.35 6.63
CA TRP A 63 1.81 -6.18 7.34
C TRP A 63 1.03 -5.46 8.42
N TYR A 64 1.58 -4.37 8.95
CA TYR A 64 0.90 -3.55 9.95
C TYR A 64 0.54 -2.18 9.38
N GLY A 65 1.49 -1.49 8.75
CA GLY A 65 1.31 -0.13 8.26
C GLY A 65 0.29 -0.05 7.13
N LEU A 66 0.58 -0.66 5.97
CA LEU A 66 -0.35 -0.67 4.84
C LEU A 66 -1.69 -1.30 5.20
N GLU A 67 -1.67 -2.33 6.04
CA GLU A 67 -2.89 -2.97 6.51
C GLU A 67 -3.80 -2.00 7.28
N PHE A 68 -3.22 -1.21 8.20
CA PHE A 68 -3.95 -0.19 8.93
C PHE A 68 -4.43 0.94 8.02
N VAL A 69 -3.60 1.39 7.07
CA VAL A 69 -3.99 2.40 6.08
C VAL A 69 -5.20 1.92 5.29
N ARG A 70 -5.11 0.74 4.66
CA ARG A 70 -6.19 0.14 3.88
C ARG A 70 -7.47 0.00 4.70
N TYR A 71 -7.36 -0.48 5.94
CA TYR A 71 -8.50 -0.60 6.86
C TYR A 71 -9.15 0.76 7.17
N ALA A 72 -8.35 1.77 7.54
CA ALA A 72 -8.82 3.11 7.86
C ALA A 72 -9.51 3.77 6.66
N LEU A 73 -8.93 3.63 5.46
CA LEU A 73 -9.52 4.15 4.23
C LEU A 73 -10.86 3.47 3.93
N ARG A 74 -10.94 2.12 3.99
CA ARG A 74 -12.20 1.39 3.79
C ARG A 74 -13.30 1.86 4.73
N LYS A 75 -13.00 2.00 6.02
CA LYS A 75 -13.95 2.43 7.06
C LYS A 75 -14.44 3.87 6.86
N GLU A 76 -13.55 4.80 6.58
CA GLU A 76 -13.90 6.23 6.50
C GLU A 76 -14.42 6.67 5.12
N TRP A 77 -14.04 5.97 4.04
CA TRP A 77 -14.45 6.33 2.67
C TRP A 77 -15.78 5.71 2.26
N PHE A 78 -16.08 4.49 2.75
CA PHE A 78 -17.27 3.74 2.35
C PHE A 78 -18.21 3.42 3.53
N PRO A 79 -18.55 4.39 4.41
CA PRO A 79 -19.38 4.10 5.58
C PRO A 79 -20.77 3.60 5.16
N GLY A 80 -21.23 2.52 5.79
CA GLY A 80 -22.53 1.90 5.52
C GLY A 80 -22.59 1.08 4.22
N THR A 81 -21.45 0.82 3.58
CA THR A 81 -21.37 -0.14 2.48
C THR A 81 -20.79 -1.46 2.95
N GLU A 82 -21.01 -2.51 2.15
CA GLU A 82 -20.44 -3.83 2.36
C GLU A 82 -18.91 -3.81 2.52
N VAL A 83 -18.23 -2.86 1.86
CA VAL A 83 -16.77 -2.67 1.89
C VAL A 83 -16.27 -2.33 3.30
N ALA A 84 -16.97 -1.42 3.97
CA ALA A 84 -16.62 -1.01 5.33
C ALA A 84 -17.09 -2.04 6.39
N GLU A 85 -18.24 -2.67 6.16
CA GLU A 85 -18.79 -3.69 7.06
C GLU A 85 -17.96 -4.97 7.06
N LYS A 86 -17.50 -5.39 5.87
CA LYS A 86 -16.63 -6.56 5.67
C LYS A 86 -15.15 -6.20 5.67
N ALA A 87 -14.77 -5.00 6.11
CA ALA A 87 -13.37 -4.67 6.32
C ALA A 87 -12.80 -5.55 7.43
N ILE A 88 -12.02 -6.57 7.05
CA ILE A 88 -11.28 -7.43 7.96
C ILE A 88 -9.82 -6.97 7.94
N ALA A 89 -9.26 -6.75 9.13
CA ALA A 89 -7.85 -6.48 9.31
C ALA A 89 -7.15 -7.74 9.80
N VAL A 90 -6.11 -8.16 9.09
CA VAL A 90 -5.32 -9.34 9.46
C VAL A 90 -3.84 -9.00 9.50
N THR A 91 -3.23 -9.22 10.66
CA THR A 91 -1.79 -9.06 10.87
C THR A 91 -1.19 -10.41 11.20
N ARG A 92 -0.24 -10.88 10.37
CA ARG A 92 0.47 -12.16 10.59
C ARG A 92 -0.49 -13.34 10.86
N GLY A 93 -1.54 -13.46 10.03
CA GLY A 93 -2.55 -14.52 10.15
C GLY A 93 -3.52 -14.39 11.34
N LYS A 94 -3.44 -13.30 12.11
CA LYS A 94 -4.37 -13.01 13.21
C LYS A 94 -5.30 -11.87 12.83
N ARG A 95 -6.59 -12.10 13.02
CA ARG A 95 -7.63 -11.08 12.87
C ARG A 95 -7.48 -10.02 13.97
N VAL A 96 -7.43 -8.75 13.60
CA VAL A 96 -7.15 -7.61 14.50
C VAL A 96 -8.10 -6.42 14.31
N ASP A 97 -9.23 -6.59 13.63
CA ASP A 97 -10.17 -5.49 13.35
C ASP A 97 -10.61 -4.74 14.61
N GLN A 98 -10.85 -5.42 15.74
CA GLN A 98 -11.22 -4.75 17.00
C GLN A 98 -10.13 -3.78 17.49
N ASP A 99 -8.87 -4.16 17.35
CA ASP A 99 -7.73 -3.33 17.73
C ASP A 99 -7.57 -2.15 16.76
N PHE A 100 -7.81 -2.38 15.46
CA PHE A 100 -7.79 -1.33 14.44
C PHE A 100 -8.96 -0.36 14.57
N ASP A 101 -10.17 -0.83 14.90
CA ASP A 101 -11.34 0.00 15.20
C ASP A 101 -11.07 0.91 16.40
N ARG A 102 -10.45 0.37 17.46
CA ARG A 102 -10.03 1.17 18.62
C ARG A 102 -9.04 2.26 18.20
N LYS A 103 -8.00 1.90 17.45
CA LYS A 103 -6.99 2.84 16.94
C LYS A 103 -7.60 3.91 16.04
N LEU A 104 -8.49 3.54 15.13
CA LEU A 104 -9.21 4.44 14.24
C LEU A 104 -10.08 5.43 15.04
N THR A 105 -10.77 4.94 16.06
CA THR A 105 -11.57 5.77 16.98
C THR A 105 -10.70 6.75 17.76
N MET A 106 -9.49 6.36 18.13
CA MET A 106 -8.55 7.21 18.87
C MET A 106 -7.83 8.26 18.01
N LEU A 107 -7.91 8.19 16.67
CA LEU A 107 -7.30 9.22 15.82
C LEU A 107 -7.89 10.60 16.10
N ASP A 108 -7.05 11.61 16.04
CA ASP A 108 -7.44 13.00 16.19
C ASP A 108 -8.39 13.44 15.09
N ARG A 109 -9.17 14.49 15.41
CA ARG A 109 -10.14 15.06 14.47
C ARG A 109 -9.50 15.53 13.17
N SER A 110 -8.28 16.08 13.24
CA SER A 110 -7.51 16.52 12.06
C SER A 110 -7.12 15.33 11.17
N THR A 111 -6.63 14.23 11.75
CA THR A 111 -6.26 13.01 11.03
C THR A 111 -7.47 12.39 10.34
N LYS A 112 -8.59 12.25 11.05
CA LYS A 112 -9.86 11.76 10.45
C LYS A 112 -10.33 12.69 9.32
N ARG A 113 -10.16 14.01 9.47
CA ARG A 113 -10.49 14.98 8.42
C ARG A 113 -9.59 14.81 7.20
N LYS A 114 -8.28 14.58 7.37
CA LYS A 114 -7.35 14.28 6.27
C LYS A 114 -7.80 13.04 5.50
N ILE A 115 -8.16 11.96 6.19
CA ILE A 115 -8.68 10.74 5.53
C ILE A 115 -9.94 11.07 4.74
N ARG A 116 -10.95 11.66 5.39
CA ARG A 116 -12.26 11.94 4.77
C ARG A 116 -12.23 12.97 3.66
N TYR A 117 -11.23 13.85 3.62
CA TYR A 117 -11.10 14.88 2.58
C TYR A 117 -11.14 14.28 1.17
N TYR A 118 -10.54 13.12 0.98
CA TYR A 118 -10.46 12.49 -0.34
C TYR A 118 -11.76 11.78 -0.76
N ARG A 119 -12.70 11.56 0.16
CA ARG A 119 -13.96 10.87 -0.10
C ARG A 119 -14.78 11.54 -1.21
N GLN A 120 -14.70 12.86 -1.33
CA GLN A 120 -15.42 13.62 -2.37
C GLN A 120 -14.91 13.35 -3.79
N PHE A 121 -13.73 12.75 -3.95
CA PHE A 121 -13.14 12.43 -5.24
C PHE A 121 -13.40 10.98 -5.67
N ILE A 122 -14.06 10.19 -4.83
CA ILE A 122 -14.29 8.77 -5.11
C ILE A 122 -15.45 8.64 -6.10
N PRO A 123 -15.21 8.14 -7.33
CA PRO A 123 -16.28 7.86 -8.29
C PRO A 123 -17.19 6.73 -7.79
N GLU A 124 -18.45 6.73 -8.19
CA GLU A 124 -19.42 5.67 -7.82
C GLU A 124 -18.99 4.27 -8.28
N SER A 125 -18.18 4.19 -9.35
CA SER A 125 -17.63 2.93 -9.86
C SER A 125 -16.52 2.33 -8.98
N VAL A 126 -16.00 3.08 -8.01
CA VAL A 126 -14.94 2.60 -7.12
C VAL A 126 -15.56 1.94 -5.91
N SER A 127 -15.38 0.63 -5.82
CA SER A 127 -15.95 -0.23 -4.77
C SER A 127 -14.95 -0.68 -3.72
N ASP A 128 -13.66 -0.35 -3.83
CA ASP A 128 -12.66 -0.73 -2.82
C ASP A 128 -11.36 0.10 -2.94
N VAL A 129 -10.53 0.02 -1.91
CA VAL A 129 -9.17 0.58 -1.85
C VAL A 129 -8.17 -0.44 -2.40
N ARG A 130 -7.54 -0.10 -3.53
CA ARG A 130 -6.52 -0.93 -4.19
C ARG A 130 -5.11 -0.52 -3.75
N LEU A 131 -4.76 -0.82 -2.51
CA LEU A 131 -3.43 -0.57 -1.94
C LEU A 131 -2.68 -1.90 -1.76
N ILE A 132 -1.58 -2.07 -2.48
CA ILE A 132 -0.84 -3.35 -2.61
C ILE A 132 0.58 -3.15 -2.10
N GLY A 133 1.06 -4.03 -1.22
CA GLY A 133 2.47 -4.09 -0.85
C GLY A 133 3.24 -4.99 -1.82
N VAL A 134 4.41 -4.54 -2.27
CA VAL A 134 5.36 -5.34 -3.05
C VAL A 134 6.69 -5.33 -2.30
N TYR A 135 7.29 -6.49 -2.07
CA TYR A 135 8.52 -6.54 -1.29
C TYR A 135 9.51 -7.60 -1.73
N ARG A 136 10.77 -7.33 -1.44
CA ARG A 136 11.87 -8.25 -1.67
C ARG A 136 12.89 -8.12 -0.56
N ALA A 137 13.61 -9.21 -0.33
CA ALA A 137 14.84 -9.20 0.44
C ALA A 137 15.92 -8.32 -0.23
N THR A 138 16.67 -7.59 0.59
CA THR A 138 17.91 -6.92 0.20
C THR A 138 19.06 -7.36 1.10
N THR A 139 20.28 -7.30 0.56
CA THR A 139 21.53 -7.42 1.31
C THR A 139 22.20 -6.07 1.57
N HIS A 140 21.65 -4.99 1.03
CA HIS A 140 22.15 -3.61 1.16
C HIS A 140 21.44 -2.87 2.31
N ASP A 141 21.44 -3.44 3.52
CA ASP A 141 20.84 -2.78 4.70
C ASP A 141 21.76 -1.67 5.22
N ASP A 142 21.20 -0.51 5.56
CA ASP A 142 21.94 0.72 5.94
C ASP A 142 23.01 1.19 4.93
N ASP A 143 23.02 0.63 3.72
CA ASP A 143 23.98 0.93 2.66
C ASP A 143 23.57 2.21 1.90
N THR A 144 23.79 3.34 2.58
CA THR A 144 23.42 4.67 2.09
C THR A 144 24.10 4.99 0.75
N GLU A 145 25.34 4.55 0.57
CA GLU A 145 26.10 4.83 -0.66
C GLU A 145 25.53 4.04 -1.85
N PHE A 146 25.21 2.76 -1.66
CA PHE A 146 24.51 1.97 -2.67
C PHE A 146 23.19 2.63 -3.10
N TYR A 147 22.30 2.96 -2.15
CA TYR A 147 21.01 3.55 -2.51
C TYR A 147 21.15 4.94 -3.14
N ARG A 148 22.13 5.75 -2.71
CA ARG A 148 22.44 7.03 -3.36
C ARG A 148 22.89 6.82 -4.81
N SER A 149 23.76 5.85 -5.05
CA SER A 149 24.24 5.54 -6.41
C SER A 149 23.11 5.05 -7.32
N VAL A 150 22.23 4.18 -6.80
CA VAL A 150 21.04 3.70 -7.51
C VAL A 150 20.12 4.87 -7.84
N LEU A 151 19.85 5.75 -6.87
CA LEU A 151 19.01 6.92 -7.07
C LEU A 151 19.58 7.83 -8.16
N HIS A 152 20.87 8.21 -8.06
CA HIS A 152 21.50 9.07 -9.07
C HIS A 152 21.49 8.43 -10.46
N ALA A 153 21.76 7.13 -10.56
CA ALA A 153 21.74 6.42 -11.83
C ALA A 153 20.34 6.31 -12.47
N ASN A 154 19.26 6.39 -11.68
CA ASN A 154 17.90 6.31 -12.21
C ASN A 154 17.26 7.69 -12.43
N GLU A 155 17.62 8.69 -11.63
CA GLU A 155 17.03 10.03 -11.69
C GLU A 155 17.85 11.04 -12.48
N LEU A 156 19.20 10.94 -12.46
CA LEU A 156 20.08 11.96 -13.04
C LEU A 156 20.67 11.55 -14.40
N THR A 157 20.83 10.26 -14.67
CA THR A 157 21.33 9.77 -15.96
C THR A 157 20.22 9.34 -16.94
N ASN A 158 18.96 9.35 -16.52
CA ASN A 158 17.80 9.21 -17.41
C ASN A 158 17.47 10.56 -18.07
N GLU A 159 18.38 11.09 -18.88
CA GLU A 159 18.01 12.06 -19.90
C GLU A 159 17.10 11.35 -20.92
N LEU A 160 15.90 11.89 -21.15
CA LEU A 160 14.96 11.52 -22.22
C LEU A 160 14.32 10.12 -22.11
N PHE A 161 13.29 9.97 -21.27
CA PHE A 161 12.28 8.93 -21.48
C PHE A 161 10.92 9.55 -21.82
N THR A 162 10.57 9.42 -23.10
CA THR A 162 9.23 9.67 -23.63
C THR A 162 8.21 8.72 -22.99
N SER A 163 6.98 9.21 -22.93
CA SER A 163 5.92 8.91 -21.98
C SER A 163 5.14 7.60 -22.22
N ASP A 164 5.82 6.48 -22.49
CA ASP A 164 5.14 5.23 -22.85
C ASP A 164 4.99 4.23 -21.68
N ALA A 165 5.34 4.61 -20.46
CA ALA A 165 5.02 3.79 -19.29
C ALA A 165 3.49 3.84 -19.05
N PRO A 166 2.79 2.69 -19.06
CA PRO A 166 1.35 2.70 -18.85
C PRO A 166 1.01 3.34 -17.51
N PRO A 167 -0.08 4.12 -17.42
CA PRO A 167 -0.54 4.68 -16.16
C PRO A 167 -0.79 3.55 -15.15
N SER A 168 -0.69 3.87 -13.85
CA SER A 168 -1.00 2.90 -12.80
C SER A 168 -2.36 2.24 -13.07
N PRO A 169 -2.49 0.90 -12.93
CA PRO A 169 -3.71 0.18 -13.26
C PRO A 169 -4.95 0.87 -12.69
N ARG A 170 -5.89 1.22 -13.56
CA ARG A 170 -7.14 1.90 -13.17
C ARG A 170 -8.28 0.91 -13.01
N TYR A 171 -8.21 -0.18 -13.76
CA TYR A 171 -9.23 -1.22 -13.75
C TYR A 171 -8.74 -2.43 -12.96
N GLU A 172 -9.71 -3.20 -12.49
CA GLU A 172 -9.47 -4.39 -11.69
C GLU A 172 -8.61 -5.40 -12.46
N ALA A 173 -9.01 -5.73 -13.69
CA ALA A 173 -8.30 -6.66 -14.57
C ALA A 173 -6.83 -6.27 -14.81
N GLU A 174 -6.54 -4.99 -15.05
CA GLU A 174 -5.16 -4.49 -15.20
C GLU A 174 -4.36 -4.66 -13.90
N THR A 175 -5.02 -4.52 -12.75
CA THR A 175 -4.37 -4.71 -11.45
C THR A 175 -4.04 -6.19 -11.23
N ILE A 176 -4.97 -7.10 -11.58
CA ILE A 176 -4.76 -8.55 -11.56
C ILE A 176 -3.56 -8.93 -12.43
N GLU A 177 -3.52 -8.44 -13.67
CA GLU A 177 -2.43 -8.72 -14.60
C GLU A 177 -1.07 -8.21 -14.06
N ALA A 178 -1.05 -7.00 -13.50
CA ALA A 178 0.15 -6.45 -12.88
C ALA A 178 0.62 -7.31 -11.69
N ILE A 179 -0.31 -7.78 -10.86
CA ILE A 179 -0.05 -8.68 -9.73
C ILE A 179 0.51 -10.01 -10.21
N GLU A 180 -0.13 -10.67 -11.18
CA GLU A 180 0.32 -11.94 -11.72
C GLU A 180 1.72 -11.83 -12.34
N ARG A 181 1.99 -10.75 -13.06
CA ARG A 181 3.31 -10.49 -13.65
C ARG A 181 4.38 -10.30 -12.57
N LEU A 182 4.06 -9.60 -11.48
CA LEU A 182 4.98 -9.40 -10.36
C LEU A 182 5.19 -10.67 -9.53
N GLY A 183 4.12 -11.43 -9.29
CA GLY A 183 4.14 -12.68 -8.53
C GLY A 183 4.82 -13.84 -9.26
N LYS A 184 4.85 -13.81 -10.60
CA LYS A 184 5.70 -14.69 -11.44
C LYS A 184 7.18 -14.29 -11.43
N GLY A 185 7.52 -13.13 -10.86
CA GLY A 185 8.88 -12.59 -10.77
C GLY A 185 9.54 -12.84 -9.41
N GLU A 186 10.67 -12.16 -9.17
CA GLU A 186 11.46 -12.26 -7.91
C GLU A 186 10.84 -11.47 -6.72
N PHE A 187 9.58 -11.04 -6.84
CA PHE A 187 8.92 -10.17 -5.86
C PHE A 187 7.83 -10.91 -5.10
N ASN A 188 7.76 -10.62 -3.81
CA ASN A 188 6.66 -11.07 -2.97
C ASN A 188 5.60 -9.98 -2.92
N LEU A 189 4.34 -10.40 -2.80
CA LEU A 189 3.21 -9.49 -2.71
C LEU A 189 2.57 -9.60 -1.33
N TYR A 190 2.14 -8.45 -0.80
CA TYR A 190 1.36 -8.36 0.41
C TYR A 190 0.00 -7.74 0.12
N PHE A 191 -1.02 -8.57 0.31
CA PHE A 191 -2.39 -8.17 0.40
C PHE A 191 -2.89 -8.64 1.76
N SER A 192 -3.36 -7.72 2.61
CA SER A 192 -4.48 -8.04 3.50
C SER A 192 -4.38 -9.37 4.30
N GLY A 193 -3.26 -9.60 4.99
CA GLY A 193 -3.04 -10.61 6.03
C GLY A 193 -3.38 -12.12 5.86
N ALA A 194 -4.17 -12.59 4.89
CA ALA A 194 -4.25 -13.98 4.42
C ALA A 194 -5.39 -14.14 3.39
N GLU A 195 -5.09 -14.92 2.33
CA GLU A 195 -5.86 -15.18 1.10
C GLU A 195 -5.86 -14.03 0.08
N GLU A 196 -5.52 -14.40 -1.17
CA GLU A 196 -5.64 -13.56 -2.36
C GLU A 196 -6.96 -12.77 -2.27
N PRO A 197 -6.91 -11.45 -2.33
CA PRO A 197 -8.07 -10.65 -1.99
C PRO A 197 -9.25 -11.03 -2.89
N ALA A 198 -10.43 -11.14 -2.29
CA ALA A 198 -11.67 -11.58 -2.93
C ALA A 198 -12.05 -10.84 -4.24
N TRP A 199 -11.37 -9.74 -4.57
CA TRP A 199 -11.47 -9.05 -5.86
C TRP A 199 -10.71 -9.78 -6.99
N LEU A 200 -9.55 -10.42 -6.75
CA LEU A 200 -8.90 -11.32 -7.72
C LEU A 200 -9.82 -12.50 -8.13
N ASN A 201 -10.73 -12.88 -7.22
CA ASN A 201 -11.69 -13.97 -7.40
C ASN A 201 -13.08 -13.50 -7.88
N GLN A 202 -13.26 -12.22 -8.21
CA GLN A 202 -14.48 -11.76 -8.89
C GLN A 202 -14.42 -12.20 -10.35
N LYS A 203 -14.88 -13.43 -10.61
CA LYS A 203 -15.22 -13.85 -11.97
C LYS A 203 -16.09 -12.76 -12.59
N ALA A 204 -15.65 -12.21 -13.71
CA ALA A 204 -16.46 -11.38 -14.58
C ALA A 204 -17.83 -12.06 -14.75
N ARG A 205 -18.87 -11.42 -14.23
CA ARG A 205 -20.24 -11.75 -14.58
C ARG A 205 -20.61 -11.00 -15.85
#